data_AF-A0AAN9ZJR5-F1
#
_entry.id   AF-A0AAN9ZJR5-F1
#
_cell.length_a   1.000
_cell.length_b   1.000
_cell.length_c   1.000
_cell.angle_alpha   90.00
_cell.angle_beta   90.00
_cell.angle_gamma   90.00
#
_symmetry.space_group_name_H-M   'P 1'
#
loop_
_entity.id
_entity.type
_entity.pdbx_description
1 polymer ?
#
loop_
_entity_poly.entity_id
_entity_poly.type
_entity_poly.pdbx_seq_one_letter_code
_entity_poly.pdbx_strand_id
1 'polypeptide(L)'
;MASGAIESIIEEKPEPEKPVDREKTCPLLLRVFCNNGRHHNVMDYCRGNVPANELQIYTWMDATLREITSLVKEVNPEARRKGTYFDFSLVFPEARSPGYRMREIGTTCSGQKGADDSKTLAQARFSIGDYMDISIIPPNRMLPMMRRGGRPY
;
A
#
# COMPACT_ATOMS: atom_id res chain seq x y z
N MET A 1 52.68 -2.04 -12.68
CA MET A 1 51.82 -0.84 -12.54
C MET A 1 50.82 -0.93 -13.69
N ALA A 2 49.54 -1.20 -13.55
CA ALA A 2 48.63 -0.99 -12.44
C ALA A 2 47.59 -2.14 -12.35
N SER A 3 47.27 -2.53 -11.13
CA SER A 3 46.16 -3.42 -10.80
C SER A 3 44.86 -2.62 -10.87
N GLY A 4 43.93 -3.00 -11.76
CA GLY A 4 42.57 -2.48 -11.77
C GLY A 4 41.74 -3.22 -10.74
N ALA A 5 41.32 -2.53 -9.68
CA ALA A 5 40.42 -3.08 -8.67
C ALA A 5 39.06 -3.36 -9.31
N ILE A 6 38.57 -4.58 -9.11
CA ILE A 6 37.23 -5.00 -9.49
C ILE A 6 36.31 -4.54 -8.36
N GLU A 7 35.55 -3.47 -8.57
CA GLU A 7 34.53 -3.02 -7.64
C GLU A 7 33.43 -4.10 -7.58
N SER A 8 33.37 -4.84 -6.49
CA SER A 8 32.28 -5.76 -6.18
C SER A 8 31.01 -4.96 -5.91
N ILE A 9 30.09 -4.96 -6.87
CA ILE A 9 28.71 -4.52 -6.67
C ILE A 9 28.10 -5.53 -5.68
N ILE A 10 28.00 -5.13 -4.42
CA ILE A 10 27.27 -5.89 -3.41
C ILE A 10 25.79 -5.78 -3.76
N GLU A 11 25.26 -6.83 -4.38
CA GLU A 11 23.83 -7.03 -4.51
C GLU A 11 23.28 -7.22 -3.09
N GLU A 12 22.73 -6.16 -2.50
CA GLU A 12 22.01 -6.22 -1.22
C GLU A 12 20.79 -7.12 -1.40
N LYS A 13 20.98 -8.42 -1.19
CA LYS A 13 19.90 -9.38 -1.04
C LYS A 13 19.09 -8.91 0.18
N PRO A 14 17.80 -8.54 0.03
CA PRO A 14 17.01 -8.08 1.16
C PRO A 14 16.98 -9.20 2.20
N GLU A 15 17.54 -8.93 3.39
CA GLU A 15 17.42 -9.84 4.51
C GLU A 15 15.93 -10.11 4.76
N PRO A 16 15.53 -11.36 5.04
CA PRO A 16 14.15 -11.65 5.36
C PRO A 16 13.77 -10.84 6.60
N GLU A 17 12.85 -9.89 6.42
CA GLU A 17 12.31 -9.07 7.50
C GLU A 17 11.80 -10.02 8.59
N LYS A 18 12.38 -9.91 9.80
CA LYS A 18 12.00 -10.76 10.91
C LYS A 18 10.54 -10.45 11.29
N PRO A 19 9.68 -11.46 11.48
CA PRO A 19 8.32 -11.24 11.94
C PRO A 19 8.34 -10.50 13.28
N VAL A 20 7.45 -9.51 13.42
CA VAL A 20 7.40 -8.67 14.62
C VAL A 20 6.70 -9.45 15.74
N ASP A 21 7.29 -9.45 16.94
CA ASP A 21 6.62 -9.99 18.12
C ASP A 21 5.51 -9.01 18.57
N ARG A 22 4.29 -9.24 18.08
CA ARG A 22 3.11 -8.38 18.28
C ARG A 22 2.65 -8.33 19.75
N GLU A 23 3.06 -9.26 20.60
CA GLU A 23 2.72 -9.25 22.04
C GLU A 23 3.63 -8.29 22.83
N LYS A 24 4.87 -8.11 22.37
CA LYS A 24 5.87 -7.28 23.06
C LYS A 24 6.10 -5.93 22.42
N THR A 25 5.68 -5.76 21.17
CA THR A 25 5.88 -4.53 20.40
C THR A 25 4.61 -3.71 20.40
N CYS A 26 4.69 -2.44 20.82
CA CYS A 26 3.55 -1.53 20.74
C CYS A 26 3.14 -1.33 19.26
N PRO A 27 1.84 -1.43 18.92
CA PRO A 27 1.37 -1.19 17.56
C PRO A 27 1.56 0.28 17.17
N LEU A 28 1.75 0.51 15.87
CA LEU A 28 1.71 1.83 15.25
C LEU A 28 0.28 2.17 14.80
N LEU A 29 -0.02 3.47 14.73
CA LEU A 29 -1.25 3.98 14.15
C LEU A 29 -1.06 4.18 12.64
N LEU A 30 -1.74 3.38 11.83
CA LEU A 30 -1.86 3.56 10.39
C LEU A 30 -3.16 4.31 10.08
N ARG A 31 -3.04 5.46 9.42
CA ARG A 31 -4.18 6.26 8.95
C ARG A 31 -4.44 5.93 7.48
N VAL A 32 -5.61 5.36 7.20
CA VAL A 32 -6.02 4.88 5.89
C VAL A 32 -7.18 5.73 5.37
N PHE A 33 -7.10 6.20 4.14
CA PHE A 33 -8.14 6.98 3.48
C PHE A 33 -8.71 6.19 2.31
N CYS A 34 -10.02 5.93 2.34
CA CYS A 34 -10.68 5.12 1.31
C CYS A 34 -11.47 6.00 0.33
N ASN A 35 -11.33 5.72 -0.97
CA ASN A 35 -12.12 6.38 -2.01
C ASN A 35 -12.64 5.37 -3.04
N ASN A 36 -13.77 5.68 -3.68
CA ASN A 36 -14.42 4.78 -4.62
C ASN A 36 -14.02 5.12 -6.07
N GLY A 37 -13.28 4.21 -6.70
CA GLY A 37 -12.95 4.23 -8.13
C GLY A 37 -11.69 5.00 -8.53
N ARG A 38 -11.10 5.81 -7.63
CA ARG A 38 -9.81 6.50 -7.85
C ARG A 38 -9.18 6.87 -6.52
N HIS A 39 -7.88 7.13 -6.52
CA HIS A 39 -7.16 7.73 -5.39
C HIS A 39 -7.60 9.18 -5.12
N HIS A 40 -7.44 9.65 -3.89
CA HIS A 40 -7.61 11.09 -3.59
C HIS A 40 -6.55 11.94 -4.30
N ASN A 41 -6.83 13.24 -4.48
CA ASN A 41 -5.82 14.13 -5.01
C ASN A 41 -4.78 14.39 -3.93
N VAL A 42 -3.50 14.42 -4.30
CA VAL A 42 -2.41 14.76 -3.39
C VAL A 42 -2.61 16.12 -2.71
N MET A 43 -3.28 17.06 -3.41
CA MET A 43 -3.61 18.38 -2.85
C MET A 43 -4.61 18.31 -1.69
N ASP A 44 -5.41 17.25 -1.57
CA ASP A 44 -6.36 17.06 -0.47
C ASP A 44 -5.66 16.83 0.87
N TYR A 45 -4.37 16.43 0.83
CA TYR A 45 -3.51 16.21 1.98
C TYR A 45 -2.68 17.45 2.37
N CYS A 46 -2.71 18.52 1.56
CA CYS A 46 -1.92 19.71 1.80
C CYS A 46 -2.52 20.61 2.90
N ARG A 47 -1.66 21.44 3.51
CA ARG A 47 -2.03 22.49 4.48
C ARG A 47 -2.76 21.99 5.75
N GLY A 48 -2.52 20.74 6.14
CA GLY A 48 -3.12 20.15 7.34
C GLY A 48 -4.54 19.60 7.13
N ASN A 49 -5.04 19.64 5.90
CA ASN A 49 -6.28 18.95 5.54
C ASN A 49 -6.02 17.48 5.25
N VAL A 50 -7.03 16.65 5.48
CA VAL A 50 -7.07 15.25 5.07
C VAL A 50 -8.48 14.90 4.56
N PRO A 51 -8.63 13.87 3.70
CA PRO A 51 -9.95 13.42 3.28
C PRO A 51 -10.82 12.92 4.45
N ALA A 52 -12.15 13.02 4.31
CA ALA A 52 -13.09 12.72 5.41
C ALA A 52 -13.21 11.22 5.75
N ASN A 53 -12.98 10.31 4.78
CA ASN A 53 -13.14 8.86 4.97
C ASN A 53 -11.88 8.23 5.60
N GLU A 54 -11.50 8.73 6.79
CA GLU A 54 -10.38 8.23 7.56
C GLU A 54 -10.76 6.94 8.31
N LEU A 55 -9.93 5.91 8.15
CA LEU A 55 -9.94 4.67 8.90
C LEU A 55 -8.62 4.56 9.66
N GLN A 56 -8.70 4.44 10.98
CA GLN A 56 -7.54 4.29 11.84
C GLN A 56 -7.34 2.82 12.19
N ILE A 57 -6.14 2.30 11.93
CA ILE A 57 -5.79 0.90 12.14
C ILE A 57 -4.57 0.84 13.05
N TYR A 58 -4.69 0.12 14.18
CA TYR A 58 -3.55 -0.24 15.02
C TYR A 58 -2.91 -1.50 14.47
N THR A 59 -1.66 -1.41 14.03
CA THR A 59 -0.97 -2.52 13.35
C THR A 59 0.54 -2.47 13.56
N TRP A 60 1.30 -3.29 12.84
CA TRP A 60 2.76 -3.35 12.89
C TRP A 60 3.37 -3.27 11.48
N MET A 61 4.69 -3.10 11.40
CA MET A 61 5.43 -3.00 10.14
C MET A 61 5.36 -4.28 9.28
N ASP A 62 5.06 -5.43 9.89
CA ASP A 62 4.87 -6.71 9.20
C ASP A 62 3.45 -6.89 8.64
N ALA A 63 2.57 -5.91 8.82
CA ALA A 63 1.20 -6.01 8.36
C ALA A 63 1.12 -6.06 6.84
N THR A 64 0.31 -7.00 6.33
CA THR A 64 0.19 -7.26 4.90
C THR A 64 -0.94 -6.45 4.26
N LEU A 65 -0.84 -6.19 2.94
CA LEU A 65 -1.94 -5.58 2.20
C LEU A 65 -3.24 -6.38 2.33
N ARG A 66 -3.16 -7.71 2.44
CA ARG A 66 -4.33 -8.57 2.68
C ARG A 66 -4.98 -8.36 4.04
N GLU A 67 -4.19 -8.18 5.10
CA GLU A 67 -4.72 -7.83 6.44
C GLU A 67 -5.45 -6.48 6.38
N ILE A 68 -4.83 -5.46 5.78
CA ILE A 68 -5.44 -4.12 5.64
C ILE A 68 -6.73 -4.19 4.81
N THR A 69 -6.71 -4.94 3.69
CA THR A 69 -7.89 -5.18 2.85
C THR A 69 -9.05 -5.78 3.66
N SER A 70 -8.74 -6.69 4.58
CA SER A 70 -9.77 -7.37 5.40
C SER A 70 -10.44 -6.40 6.35
N LEU A 71 -9.67 -5.51 6.99
CA LEU A 71 -10.18 -4.45 7.86
C LEU A 71 -11.03 -3.44 7.09
N VAL A 72 -10.60 -3.03 5.88
CA VAL A 72 -11.39 -2.13 5.02
C VAL A 72 -12.75 -2.73 4.65
N LYS A 73 -12.81 -4.06 4.43
CA LYS A 73 -14.07 -4.75 4.13
C LYS A 73 -15.03 -4.79 5.31
N GLU A 74 -14.54 -4.75 6.55
CA GLU A 74 -15.40 -4.70 7.74
C GLU A 74 -16.17 -3.39 7.77
N VAL A 75 -15.50 -2.28 7.50
CA VAL A 75 -16.09 -0.92 7.56
C VAL A 75 -16.81 -0.50 6.28
N ASN A 76 -16.42 -1.02 5.11
CA ASN A 76 -17.04 -0.71 3.83
C ASN A 76 -17.69 -1.95 3.19
N PRO A 77 -19.01 -2.18 3.40
CA PRO A 77 -19.71 -3.35 2.87
C PRO A 77 -19.66 -3.46 1.35
N GLU A 78 -19.61 -2.34 0.62
CA GLU A 78 -19.54 -2.36 -0.85
C GLU A 78 -18.25 -3.00 -1.36
N ALA A 79 -17.18 -2.91 -0.57
CA ALA A 79 -15.86 -3.46 -0.90
C ALA A 79 -15.80 -5.00 -0.75
N ARG A 80 -16.82 -5.63 -0.13
CA ARG A 80 -16.91 -7.08 0.04
C ARG A 80 -17.23 -7.81 -1.26
N ARG A 81 -17.79 -7.12 -2.25
CA ARG A 81 -18.19 -7.72 -3.54
C ARG A 81 -17.00 -8.43 -4.19
N LYS A 82 -17.19 -9.69 -4.60
CA LYS A 82 -16.15 -10.46 -5.29
C LYS A 82 -15.74 -9.74 -6.58
N GLY A 83 -14.44 -9.67 -6.84
CA GLY A 83 -13.87 -8.93 -7.97
C GLY A 83 -13.74 -7.42 -7.74
N THR A 84 -13.89 -6.94 -6.51
CA THR A 84 -13.50 -5.58 -6.14
C THR A 84 -11.99 -5.50 -5.99
N TYR A 85 -11.37 -4.54 -6.67
CA TYR A 85 -9.94 -4.29 -6.56
C TYR A 85 -9.69 -3.18 -5.54
N PHE A 86 -8.60 -3.32 -4.81
CA PHE A 86 -8.08 -2.35 -3.87
C PHE A 86 -6.70 -1.95 -4.38
N ASP A 87 -6.56 -0.71 -4.81
CA ASP A 87 -5.29 -0.14 -5.17
C ASP A 87 -4.74 0.62 -3.97
N PHE A 88 -3.51 0.34 -3.58
CA PHE A 88 -2.86 0.90 -2.41
C PHE A 88 -1.79 1.90 -2.83
N SER A 89 -1.85 3.09 -2.25
CA SER A 89 -0.84 4.13 -2.42
C SER A 89 -0.43 4.69 -1.07
N LEU A 90 0.85 4.99 -0.89
CA LEU A 90 1.36 5.73 0.26
C LEU A 90 1.43 7.21 -0.07
N VAL A 91 0.99 8.05 0.85
CA VAL A 91 1.06 9.51 0.76
C VAL A 91 1.98 10.00 1.87
N PHE A 92 3.07 10.66 1.49
CA PHE A 92 4.12 11.09 2.41
C PHE A 92 4.59 12.51 2.07
N PRO A 93 5.06 13.29 3.04
CA PRO A 93 5.54 14.65 2.79
C PRO A 93 6.80 14.62 1.92
N GLU A 94 6.91 15.56 0.97
CA GLU A 94 8.11 15.70 0.16
C GLU A 94 9.21 16.42 0.96
N ALA A 95 10.41 15.81 1.06
CA ALA A 95 11.50 16.36 1.85
C ALA A 95 12.06 17.70 1.32
N ARG A 96 11.90 17.97 0.02
CA ARG A 96 12.49 19.14 -0.67
C ARG A 96 11.49 20.22 -1.05
N SER A 97 10.19 19.94 -0.95
CA SER A 97 9.13 20.83 -1.41
C SER A 97 7.98 20.84 -0.41
N PRO A 98 7.34 21.99 -0.17
CA PRO A 98 6.12 22.04 0.62
C PRO A 98 5.00 21.32 -0.14
N GLY A 99 4.73 20.07 0.22
CA GLY A 99 3.72 19.25 -0.42
C GLY A 99 3.79 17.80 0.02
N TYR A 100 2.82 17.02 -0.45
CA TYR A 100 2.81 15.57 -0.33
C TYR A 100 3.14 14.94 -1.68
N ARG A 101 3.56 13.69 -1.67
CA ARG A 101 3.69 12.83 -2.84
C ARG A 101 2.95 11.54 -2.57
N MET A 102 2.34 11.00 -3.62
CA MET A 102 1.71 9.69 -3.61
C MET A 102 2.57 8.69 -4.38
N ARG A 103 2.73 7.48 -3.83
CA ARG A 103 3.45 6.37 -4.46
C ARG A 103 2.61 5.11 -4.36
N GLU A 104 2.30 4.51 -5.50
CA GLU A 104 1.63 3.23 -5.59
C GLU A 104 2.49 2.12 -4.98
N ILE A 105 1.88 1.24 -4.18
CA ILE A 105 2.57 0.14 -3.51
C ILE A 105 2.08 -1.23 -3.97
N GLY A 106 0.88 -1.37 -4.50
CA GLY A 106 0.39 -2.64 -5.02
C GLY A 106 -1.13 -2.75 -4.97
N THR A 107 -1.65 -3.88 -5.43
CA THR A 107 -3.09 -4.09 -5.53
C THR A 107 -3.54 -5.43 -4.94
N THR A 108 -4.76 -5.47 -4.38
CA THR A 108 -5.38 -6.71 -3.92
C THR A 108 -6.78 -6.86 -4.53
N CYS A 109 -7.30 -8.09 -4.59
CA CYS A 109 -8.63 -8.37 -5.14
C CYS A 109 -9.49 -9.12 -4.14
N SER A 110 -10.75 -8.71 -3.99
CA SER A 110 -11.71 -9.43 -3.15
C SER A 110 -12.07 -10.78 -3.76
N GLY A 111 -11.69 -11.86 -3.07
CA GLY A 111 -12.02 -13.24 -3.46
C GLY A 111 -11.04 -13.87 -4.45
N GLN A 112 -9.93 -13.20 -4.77
CA GLN A 112 -8.83 -13.76 -5.57
C GLN A 112 -7.50 -13.47 -4.87
N LYS A 113 -6.59 -14.43 -4.86
CA LYS A 113 -5.25 -14.23 -4.31
C LYS A 113 -4.41 -13.43 -5.30
N GLY A 114 -3.92 -12.27 -4.87
CA GLY A 114 -3.02 -11.41 -5.63
C GLY A 114 -1.54 -11.71 -5.36
N ALA A 115 -0.66 -11.17 -6.19
CA ALA A 115 0.79 -11.22 -5.97
C ALA A 115 1.22 -10.31 -4.81
N ASP A 116 0.56 -9.17 -4.64
CA ASP A 116 0.86 -8.19 -3.60
C ASP A 116 0.18 -8.49 -2.25
N ASP A 117 -0.62 -9.55 -2.15
CA ASP A 117 -1.38 -9.89 -0.93
C ASP A 117 -0.48 -10.07 0.30
N SER A 118 0.72 -10.64 0.11
CA SER A 118 1.71 -10.86 1.18
C SER A 118 2.69 -9.70 1.35
N LYS A 119 2.55 -8.62 0.58
CA LYS A 119 3.44 -7.45 0.67
C LYS A 119 3.20 -6.75 2.00
N THR A 120 4.26 -6.56 2.78
CA THR A 120 4.20 -5.93 4.10
C THR A 120 4.36 -4.40 4.01
N LEU A 121 3.98 -3.68 5.08
CA LEU A 121 4.24 -2.24 5.19
C LEU A 121 5.74 -1.92 5.12
N ALA A 122 6.58 -2.75 5.73
CA ALA A 122 8.03 -2.61 5.67
C ALA A 122 8.58 -2.80 4.23
N GLN A 123 8.13 -3.83 3.51
CA GLN A 123 8.44 -4.01 2.08
C GLN A 123 7.93 -2.86 1.20
N ALA A 124 6.81 -2.25 1.57
CA ALA A 124 6.27 -1.07 0.91
C ALA A 124 7.05 0.22 1.24
N ARG A 125 8.08 0.15 2.10
CA ARG A 125 8.84 1.29 2.62
C ARG A 125 7.93 2.36 3.24
N PHE A 126 6.97 1.91 4.04
CA PHE A 126 6.15 2.78 4.87
C PHE A 126 6.99 3.37 6.01
N SER A 127 6.77 4.65 6.31
CA SER A 127 7.33 5.31 7.49
C SER A 127 6.20 5.77 8.41
N ILE A 128 6.43 5.74 9.72
CA ILE A 128 5.45 6.23 10.69
C ILE A 128 5.22 7.73 10.43
N GLY A 129 3.95 8.10 10.21
CA GLY A 129 3.54 9.44 9.81
C GLY A 129 3.10 9.53 8.35
N ASP A 130 3.43 8.54 7.52
CA ASP A 130 2.87 8.41 6.18
C ASP A 130 1.38 8.06 6.28
N TYR A 131 0.61 8.51 5.29
CA TYR A 131 -0.78 8.11 5.11
C TYR A 131 -0.87 6.98 4.08
N MET A 132 -1.90 6.17 4.20
CA MET A 132 -2.25 5.19 3.18
C MET A 132 -3.56 5.60 2.51
N ASP A 133 -3.57 5.61 1.19
CA ASP A 133 -4.74 5.90 0.37
C ASP A 133 -5.12 4.63 -0.40
N ILE A 134 -6.39 4.25 -0.33
CA ILE A 134 -6.91 3.04 -0.96
C ILE A 134 -8.02 3.42 -1.93
N SER A 135 -7.82 3.08 -3.21
CA SER A 135 -8.90 3.18 -4.20
C SER A 135 -9.64 1.84 -4.31
N ILE A 136 -10.95 1.89 -4.05
CA ILE A 136 -11.85 0.73 -4.07
C ILE A 136 -12.58 0.74 -5.41
N ILE A 137 -12.25 -0.21 -6.28
CA ILE A 137 -12.77 -0.31 -7.64
C ILE A 137 -13.70 -1.52 -7.70
N PRO A 138 -15.04 -1.33 -7.62
CA PRO A 138 -15.98 -2.44 -7.70
C PRO A 138 -15.95 -3.07 -9.10
N PRO A 139 -16.31 -4.36 -9.23
CA PRO A 139 -16.19 -5.13 -10.48
C PRO A 139 -16.95 -4.51 -11.66
N ASN A 140 -18.05 -3.78 -11.39
CA ASN A 140 -18.87 -3.16 -12.42
C ASN A 140 -18.26 -1.86 -13.01
N ARG A 141 -17.21 -1.31 -12.36
CA ARG A 141 -16.49 -0.12 -12.84
C ARG A 141 -15.16 -0.45 -13.52
N MET A 142 -14.77 -1.73 -13.59
CA MET A 142 -13.56 -2.11 -14.30
C MET A 142 -13.74 -1.95 -15.81
N LEU A 143 -12.96 -1.06 -16.40
CA LEU A 143 -12.82 -0.95 -17.86
C LEU A 143 -12.24 -2.27 -18.42
N PRO A 144 -12.59 -2.66 -19.67
CA PRO A 144 -12.16 -3.92 -20.27
C PRO A 144 -10.64 -4.14 -20.36
N MET A 145 -9.83 -3.10 -20.16
CA MET A 145 -8.36 -3.19 -20.24
C MET A 145 -7.71 -3.90 -19.03
N MET A 146 -8.26 -3.78 -17.81
CA MET A 146 -7.70 -4.47 -16.63
C MET A 146 -8.01 -5.98 -16.60
N ARG A 147 -8.90 -6.48 -17.47
CA ARG A 147 -9.13 -7.93 -17.62
C ARG A 147 -7.99 -8.65 -18.36
N ARG A 148 -7.06 -7.93 -19.00
CA ARG A 148 -5.94 -8.52 -19.75
C ARG A 148 -4.72 -8.76 -18.85
N GLY A 149 -4.90 -9.63 -17.86
CA GLY A 149 -3.81 -10.34 -17.19
C GLY A 149 -3.46 -11.67 -17.87
N GLY A 150 -4.05 -11.98 -19.02
CA GLY A 150 -3.68 -13.15 -19.84
C GLY A 150 -2.71 -12.75 -20.96
N ARG A 151 -1.41 -12.79 -20.70
CA ARG A 151 -0.43 -12.95 -21.78
C ARG A 151 -0.20 -14.46 -21.98
N PRO A 152 -0.49 -15.03 -23.16
CA PRO A 152 0.00 -16.35 -23.51
C PRO A 152 1.49 -16.24 -23.84
N TYR A 153 2.30 -17.09 -23.19
CA TYR A 153 3.49 -17.64 -23.81
C TYR A 153 3.11 -18.97 -24.44
#